data_AF-A0AAD4QCV0-F1
#
_entry.id   AF-A0AAD4QCV0-F1
#
_cell.length_a   1.000
_cell.length_b   1.000
_cell.length_c   1.000
_cell.angle_alpha   90.00
_cell.angle_beta   90.00
_cell.angle_gamma   90.00
#
_symmetry.space_group_name_H-M   'P 1'
#
loop_
_entity.id
_entity.type
_entity.pdbx_description
1 polymer ?
#
loop_
_entity_poly.entity_id
_entity_poly.type
_entity_poly.pdbx_seq_one_letter_code
_entity_poly.pdbx_strand_id
1 'polypeptide(L)'
;PPSFAKYLMKNWIPTVHMWSGVTRKSRVILEEGDTNMLLEGYHYLLKSHWLDGTCNRQIDHLIFTLTQWMLPQYYEHQDRRQQIGFKGNNLAKAHKVAI
;
A
#
# COMPACT_ATOMS: atom_id res chain seq x y z
N PRO A 1 0.82 21.92 16.44
CA PRO A 1 0.64 22.08 17.91
C PRO A 1 1.84 21.51 18.70
N PRO A 2 2.22 22.10 19.85
CA PRO A 2 3.36 21.62 20.65
C PRO A 2 3.20 20.17 21.12
N SER A 3 1.97 19.76 21.45
CA SER A 3 1.61 18.39 21.79
C SER A 3 1.89 17.40 20.66
N PHE A 4 1.59 17.80 19.42
CA PHE A 4 1.83 17.00 18.22
C PHE A 4 3.33 16.85 17.93
N ALA A 5 4.12 17.92 18.06
CA ALA A 5 5.56 17.85 17.89
C ALA A 5 6.21 16.92 18.93
N LYS A 6 5.79 17.01 20.20
CA LYS A 6 6.29 16.14 21.29
C LYS A 6 5.92 14.67 21.05
N TYR A 7 4.73 14.42 20.52
CA TYR A 7 4.30 13.08 20.10
C TYR A 7 5.18 12.52 18.98
N LEU A 8 5.45 13.31 17.93
CA LEU A 8 6.31 12.88 16.83
C LEU A 8 7.74 12.61 17.29
N MET A 9 8.32 13.49 18.10
CA MET A 9 9.67 13.29 18.64
C MET A 9 9.79 12.03 19.49
N LYS A 10 8.77 11.71 20.29
CA LYS A 10 8.79 10.53 21.16
C LYS A 10 8.58 9.22 20.38
N ASN A 11 7.63 9.21 19.45
CA ASN A 11 7.13 7.94 18.89
C ASN A 11 7.56 7.69 17.43
N TRP A 12 7.78 8.74 16.63
CA TRP A 12 7.99 8.63 15.17
C TRP A 12 9.42 8.95 14.74
N ILE A 13 10.08 9.94 15.34
CA ILE A 13 11.48 10.27 15.00
C ILE A 13 12.45 9.09 15.22
N PRO A 14 12.36 8.30 16.31
CA PRO A 14 13.26 7.15 16.50
C PRO A 14 13.09 6.06 15.42
N THR A 15 11.90 5.97 14.83
CA THR A 15 11.54 4.99 13.80
C THR A 15 11.53 5.60 12.40
N VAL A 16 12.22 6.72 12.18
CA VAL A 16 12.25 7.45 10.88
C VAL A 16 12.55 6.56 9.67
N HIS A 17 13.41 5.56 9.85
CA HIS A 17 13.77 4.60 8.82
C HIS A 17 12.61 3.71 8.34
N MET A 18 11.54 3.59 9.13
CA MET A 18 10.34 2.80 8.80
C MET A 18 9.39 3.55 7.86
N TRP A 19 9.29 4.88 8.00
CA TRP A 19 8.31 5.71 7.29
C TRP A 19 8.91 6.77 6.36
N SER A 20 10.21 7.08 6.44
CA SER A 20 10.87 8.03 5.53
C SER A 20 11.64 7.32 4.43
N GLY A 21 11.14 7.44 3.19
CA GLY A 21 11.77 6.88 1.99
C GLY A 21 13.20 7.40 1.73
N VAL A 22 13.56 8.57 2.24
CA VAL A 22 14.91 9.15 2.07
C VAL A 22 15.93 8.53 3.02
N THR A 23 15.50 8.19 4.24
CA THR A 23 16.37 7.60 5.27
C THR A 23 16.53 6.08 5.14
N ARG A 24 15.69 5.45 4.31
CA ARG A 24 15.68 4.00 4.07
C ARG A 24 16.81 3.63 3.10
N LYS A 25 17.97 3.23 3.62
CA LYS A 25 19.06 2.66 2.83
C LYS A 25 19.01 1.13 2.91
N SER A 26 19.16 0.45 1.77
CA SER A 26 19.37 -1.01 1.66
C SER A 26 18.23 -1.91 2.15
N ARG A 27 16.95 -1.54 1.97
CA ARG A 27 15.82 -2.44 2.26
C ARG A 27 14.96 -2.66 1.02
N VAL A 28 14.83 -3.91 0.59
CA VAL A 28 13.94 -4.28 -0.51
C VAL A 28 12.50 -4.18 0.00
N ILE A 29 11.62 -3.51 -0.76
CA ILE A 29 10.20 -3.26 -0.40
C ILE A 29 9.45 -4.54 0.02
N LEU A 30 9.95 -5.70 -0.42
CA LEU A 30 9.36 -7.03 -0.25
C LEU A 30 9.83 -7.80 1.00
N GLU A 31 10.96 -7.43 1.63
CA GLU A 31 11.56 -8.23 2.72
C GLU A 31 10.96 -7.91 4.10
N GLU A 32 10.56 -6.66 4.33
CA GLU A 32 9.83 -6.22 5.52
C GLU A 32 8.65 -5.39 5.04
N GLY A 33 7.51 -6.05 4.82
CA GLY A 33 6.24 -5.40 4.51
C GLY A 33 5.73 -4.59 5.69
N ASP A 34 6.36 -3.45 5.94
CA ASP A 34 5.99 -2.55 7.00
C ASP A 34 4.63 -1.91 6.68
N THR A 35 3.73 -1.84 7.66
CA THR A 35 2.32 -1.45 7.46
C THR A 35 2.21 -0.07 6.81
N ASN A 36 3.14 0.85 7.14
CA ASN A 36 3.18 2.18 6.55
C ASN A 36 3.54 2.16 5.06
N MET A 37 4.46 1.32 4.61
CA MET A 37 4.77 1.20 3.17
C MET A 37 3.63 0.60 2.38
N LEU A 38 2.96 -0.40 2.96
CA LEU A 38 1.78 -1.00 2.35
C LEU A 38 0.65 0.03 2.23
N LEU A 39 0.44 0.84 3.27
CA LEU A 39 -0.55 1.93 3.27
C LEU A 39 -0.19 3.04 2.29
N GLU A 40 1.06 3.48 2.24
CA GLU A 40 1.53 4.51 1.31
C GLU A 40 1.48 4.04 -0.15
N GLY A 41 1.94 2.82 -0.41
CA GLY A 41 1.88 2.20 -1.75
C GLY A 41 0.43 1.99 -2.20
N TYR A 42 -0.44 1.53 -1.29
CA TYR A 42 -1.87 1.43 -1.53
C TYR A 42 -2.49 2.79 -1.84
N HIS A 43 -2.20 3.81 -1.02
CA HIS A 43 -2.71 5.16 -1.21
C HIS A 43 -2.21 5.79 -2.51
N TYR A 44 -0.94 5.57 -2.87
CA TYR A 44 -0.36 6.04 -4.13
C TYR A 44 -1.07 5.42 -5.34
N LEU A 45 -1.22 4.08 -5.36
CA LEU A 45 -1.94 3.36 -6.41
C LEU A 45 -3.40 3.81 -6.51
N LEU A 46 -4.06 3.96 -5.36
CA LEU A 46 -5.43 4.44 -5.26
C LEU A 46 -5.58 5.81 -5.93
N LYS A 47 -4.68 6.73 -5.58
CA LYS A 47 -4.65 8.09 -6.10
C LYS A 47 -4.36 8.15 -7.60
N SER A 48 -3.40 7.34 -8.07
CA SER A 48 -2.93 7.37 -9.46
C SER A 48 -3.88 6.71 -10.45
N HIS A 49 -4.53 5.61 -10.06
CA HIS A 49 -5.33 4.79 -10.98
C HIS A 49 -6.84 4.98 -10.86
N TRP A 50 -7.36 5.34 -9.68
CA TRP A 50 -8.81 5.30 -9.45
C TRP A 50 -9.43 6.61 -8.94
N LEU A 51 -8.63 7.49 -8.33
CA LEU A 51 -9.12 8.78 -7.83
C LEU A 51 -8.77 9.96 -8.75
N ASP A 52 -8.28 9.69 -9.96
CA ASP A 52 -7.82 10.67 -10.96
C ASP A 52 -6.98 11.80 -10.35
N GLY A 53 -6.05 11.47 -9.44
CA GLY A 53 -5.11 12.44 -8.87
C GLY A 53 -5.61 13.17 -7.62
N THR A 54 -5.50 14.50 -7.59
CA THR A 54 -5.52 15.35 -6.36
C THR A 54 -6.89 15.89 -5.96
N CYS A 55 -7.99 15.39 -6.51
CA CYS A 55 -9.31 15.90 -6.14
C CYS A 55 -9.77 15.34 -4.78
N ASN A 56 -10.13 16.23 -3.85
CA ASN A 56 -10.84 15.86 -2.63
C ASN A 56 -12.23 15.32 -3.00
N ARG A 57 -12.34 13.99 -3.18
CA ARG A 57 -13.61 13.34 -3.47
C ARG A 57 -14.39 13.10 -2.19
N GLN A 58 -15.72 13.19 -2.28
CA GLN A 58 -16.60 12.76 -1.20
C GLN A 58 -16.34 11.30 -0.84
N ILE A 59 -16.51 10.97 0.44
CA ILE A 59 -16.26 9.63 0.98
C ILE A 59 -17.10 8.57 0.27
N ASP A 60 -18.30 8.92 -0.20
CA ASP A 60 -19.19 8.01 -0.93
C ASP A 60 -18.60 7.60 -2.28
N HIS A 61 -17.99 8.54 -3.00
CA HIS A 61 -17.28 8.23 -4.25
C HIS A 61 -16.08 7.33 -3.97
N LEU A 62 -15.33 7.59 -2.90
CA LEU A 62 -14.22 6.73 -2.50
C LEU A 62 -14.70 5.30 -2.22
N ILE A 63 -15.77 5.13 -1.44
CA ILE A 63 -16.36 3.82 -1.12
C ILE A 63 -16.84 3.11 -2.39
N PHE A 64 -17.55 3.81 -3.27
CA PHE A 64 -18.03 3.27 -4.55
C PHE A 64 -16.85 2.78 -5.42
N THR A 65 -15.82 3.60 -5.59
CA THR A 65 -14.63 3.27 -6.37
C THR A 65 -13.88 2.07 -5.80
N LEU A 66 -13.74 1.99 -4.47
CA LEU A 66 -13.08 0.86 -3.82
C LEU A 66 -13.84 -0.45 -4.01
N THR A 67 -15.16 -0.42 -3.81
CA THR A 67 -16.00 -1.62 -3.87
C THR A 67 -16.25 -2.12 -5.29
N GLN A 68 -16.52 -1.20 -6.23
CA GLN A 68 -16.97 -1.57 -7.58
C GLN A 68 -15.84 -1.63 -8.59
N TRP A 69 -14.79 -0.81 -8.45
CA TRP A 69 -13.73 -0.73 -9.46
C TRP A 69 -12.45 -1.40 -8.97
N MET A 70 -12.01 -1.09 -7.76
CA MET A 70 -10.73 -1.60 -7.27
C MET A 70 -10.74 -3.12 -7.04
N LEU A 71 -11.72 -3.64 -6.29
CA LEU A 71 -11.79 -5.08 -5.97
C LEU A 71 -11.94 -5.95 -7.24
N PRO A 72 -12.90 -5.67 -8.15
CA PRO A 72 -13.12 -6.54 -9.30
C PRO A 72 -12.05 -6.34 -10.38
N GLN A 73 -11.67 -5.09 -10.68
CA GLN A 73 -10.79 -4.84 -11.83
C GLN A 73 -9.31 -5.05 -11.53
N TYR A 74 -8.87 -4.85 -10.28
CA TYR A 74 -7.44 -4.98 -9.97
C TYR A 74 -7.11 -6.36 -9.43
N TYR A 75 -7.77 -6.79 -8.35
CA TYR A 75 -7.37 -8.03 -7.68
C TYR A 75 -7.79 -9.27 -8.46
N GLU A 76 -8.99 -9.32 -9.05
CA GLU A 76 -9.39 -10.49 -9.86
C GLU A 76 -8.64 -10.56 -11.19
N HIS A 77 -8.38 -9.42 -11.82
CA HIS A 77 -7.60 -9.39 -13.06
C HIS A 77 -6.13 -9.68 -12.82
N GLN A 78 -5.54 -9.22 -11.71
CA GLN A 78 -4.20 -9.62 -11.29
C GLN A 78 -4.12 -11.11 -11.00
N ASP A 79 -5.08 -11.68 -10.27
CA ASP A 79 -5.09 -13.11 -9.96
C ASP A 79 -5.21 -13.93 -11.25
N ARG A 80 -6.09 -13.54 -12.18
CA ARG A 80 -6.16 -14.16 -13.52
C ARG A 80 -4.83 -14.08 -14.28
N ARG A 81 -4.17 -12.91 -14.30
CA ARG A 81 -2.87 -12.76 -14.97
C ARG A 81 -1.75 -13.56 -14.30
N GLN A 82 -1.81 -13.76 -12.98
CA GLN A 82 -0.91 -14.66 -12.26
C GLN A 82 -1.19 -16.13 -12.64
N GLN A 83 -2.46 -16.55 -12.70
CA GLN A 83 -2.84 -17.91 -13.11
C GLN A 83 -2.38 -18.24 -14.53
N ILE A 84 -2.39 -17.26 -15.44
CA ILE A 84 -1.94 -17.42 -16.83
C ILE A 84 -0.40 -17.28 -16.95
N GLY A 85 0.30 -16.90 -15.88
CA GLY A 85 1.77 -16.78 -15.86
C GLY A 85 2.34 -15.44 -16.36
N PHE A 86 1.48 -14.44 -16.63
CA PHE A 86 1.92 -13.09 -17.03
C PHE A 86 2.45 -12.24 -15.86
N LYS A 87 2.30 -12.72 -14.62
CA LYS A 87 2.85 -12.10 -13.41
C LYS A 87 3.45 -13.18 -12.51
N GLY A 88 4.55 -12.85 -11.84
CA GLY A 88 5.22 -13.75 -10.91
C GLY A 88 4.29 -14.27 -9.81
N ASN A 89 4.61 -15.46 -9.28
CA ASN A 89 3.79 -16.17 -8.32
C ASN A 89 3.50 -15.32 -7.08
N ASN A 90 2.27 -15.39 -6.60
CA ASN A 90 1.89 -14.79 -5.33
C ASN A 90 2.62 -15.51 -4.18
N LEU A 91 3.67 -14.87 -3.66
CA LEU A 91 4.52 -15.42 -2.61
C LEU A 91 3.75 -15.72 -1.32
N ALA A 92 2.69 -14.96 -1.01
CA ALA A 92 1.84 -15.21 0.15
C ALA A 92 0.95 -16.45 -0.03
N LYS A 93 0.48 -16.75 -1.26
CA LYS A 93 -0.19 -18.03 -1.56
C LYS A 93 0.80 -19.19 -1.49
N ALA A 94 2.00 -19.03 -2.06
CA ALA A 94 3.03 -20.06 -2.05
C ALA A 94 3.49 -20.42 -0.62
N HIS A 95 3.63 -19.43 0.25
CA HIS A 95 4.02 -19.64 1.65
C HIS A 95 2.95 -20.39 2.46
N LYS A 96 1.65 -20.21 2.17
CA LYS A 96 0.56 -20.96 2.80
C LYS A 96 0.45 -22.41 2.34
N VAL A 97 0.96 -22.74 1.15
CA VAL A 97 0.97 -24.12 0.62
C VAL A 97 2.16 -24.92 1.16
N ALA A 98 3.20 -24.24 1.64
CA ALA A 98 4.42 -24.86 2.15
C ALA A 98 4.40 -25.21 3.66
N ILE A 99 3.27 -24.95 4.35
CA ILE A 99 3.05 -25.28 5.77
C ILE A 99 2.06 -26.44 5.86
#